data_AF-A0A7H0GZT0-F1
#
_entry.id   AF-A0A7H0GZT0-F1
#
_cell.length_a   1.000
_cell.length_b   1.000
_cell.length_c   1.000
_cell.angle_alpha   90.00
_cell.angle_beta   90.00
_cell.angle_gamma   90.00
#
_symmetry.space_group_name_H-M   'P 1'
#
loop_
_entity.id
_entity.type
_entity.pdbx_description
1 polymer ?
#
loop_
_entity_poly.entity_id
_entity_poly.type
_entity_poly.pdbx_seq_one_letter_code
_entity_poly.pdbx_strand_id
1 'polypeptide(L)'
;MRAFILGLIPLVFSIAANAQLVESFADGNLNQNPTWAGDEGSFQVSGEQLQSNGPATTGTTLQLVTASTAASGVTWEFYANLRLATSGAIWPMSGSWPIRPA
;
A
#
# COMPACT_ATOMS: atom_id res chain seq x y z
N MET A 1 -22.15 41.07 -3.01
CA MET A 1 -21.60 40.25 -4.12
C MET A 1 -20.08 40.31 -4.28
N ARG A 2 -19.35 41.25 -3.65
CA ARG A 2 -17.87 41.32 -3.72
C ARG A 2 -17.12 40.42 -2.72
N ALA A 3 -17.70 40.17 -1.54
CA ALA A 3 -17.07 39.34 -0.50
C ALA A 3 -17.16 37.82 -0.77
N PHE A 4 -18.12 37.37 -1.60
CA PHE A 4 -18.27 35.95 -1.94
C PHE A 4 -17.14 35.43 -2.84
N ILE A 5 -16.57 36.30 -3.68
CA ILE A 5 -15.46 35.97 -4.58
C ILE A 5 -14.15 35.79 -3.79
N LEU A 6 -13.96 36.54 -2.69
CA LEU A 6 -12.75 36.46 -1.86
C LEU A 6 -12.62 35.13 -1.09
N GLY A 7 -13.74 34.45 -0.79
CA GLY A 7 -13.74 33.12 -0.17
C GLY A 7 -13.60 31.96 -1.17
N LEU A 8 -13.99 32.17 -2.44
CA LEU A 8 -13.93 31.14 -3.47
C LEU A 8 -12.50 30.93 -4.02
N ILE A 9 -11.70 31.99 -4.06
CA ILE A 9 -10.32 31.98 -4.58
C ILE A 9 -9.39 30.99 -3.84
N PRO A 10 -9.32 30.95 -2.50
CA PRO A 10 -8.48 29.96 -1.81
C PRO A 10 -9.00 28.52 -1.99
N LEU A 11 -10.31 28.32 -2.10
CA LEU A 11 -10.92 26.99 -2.32
C LEU A 11 -10.58 26.42 -3.70
N VAL A 12 -10.60 27.26 -4.74
CA VAL A 12 -10.24 26.87 -6.12
C VAL A 12 -8.73 26.63 -6.28
N PHE A 13 -7.89 27.27 -5.46
CA PHE A 13 -6.44 27.07 -5.49
C PHE A 13 -6.02 25.73 -4.86
N SER A 14 -6.73 25.25 -3.83
CA SER A 14 -6.48 23.95 -3.20
C SER A 14 -6.77 22.76 -4.13
N ILE A 15 -7.79 22.85 -5.00
CA ILE A 15 -8.11 21.82 -6.01
C ILE A 15 -7.18 21.85 -7.23
N ALA A 16 -6.43 22.93 -7.44
CA ALA A 16 -5.50 23.08 -8.56
C ALA A 16 -4.06 22.64 -8.21
N ALA A 17 -3.81 22.22 -6.97
CA ALA A 17 -2.55 21.60 -6.60
C ALA A 17 -2.44 20.25 -7.32
N ASN A 18 -1.58 20.18 -8.34
CA ASN A 18 -1.23 18.91 -8.97
C ASN A 18 -0.37 18.13 -7.98
N ALA A 19 -0.98 17.22 -7.22
CA ALA A 19 -0.22 16.16 -6.58
C ALA A 19 0.42 15.33 -7.70
N GLN A 20 1.75 15.19 -7.65
CA GLN A 20 2.53 14.60 -8.75
C GLN A 20 2.25 13.11 -8.97
N LEU A 21 1.69 12.46 -7.95
CA LEU A 21 1.11 11.14 -8.03
C LEU A 21 -0.15 11.13 -7.16
N VAL A 22 -1.30 10.86 -7.78
CA VAL A 22 -2.54 10.54 -7.07
C VAL A 22 -3.01 9.22 -7.62
N GLU A 23 -3.10 8.24 -6.74
CA GLU A 23 -3.62 6.93 -7.06
C GLU A 23 -4.72 6.59 -6.06
N SER A 24 -5.85 6.15 -6.59
CA SER A 24 -7.02 5.71 -5.83
C SER A 24 -7.35 4.24 -6.09
N PHE A 25 -6.66 3.61 -7.04
CA PHE A 25 -6.93 2.26 -7.52
C PHE A 25 -8.39 2.05 -7.99
N ALA A 26 -9.06 3.15 -8.37
CA ALA A 26 -10.45 3.16 -8.81
C ALA A 26 -10.65 2.41 -10.14
N ASP A 27 -9.57 2.24 -10.90
CA ASP A 27 -9.54 1.48 -12.15
C ASP A 27 -9.28 -0.03 -11.94
N GLY A 28 -9.12 -0.46 -10.69
CA GLY A 28 -9.01 -1.87 -10.32
C GLY A 28 -7.71 -2.54 -10.77
N ASN A 29 -6.71 -1.79 -11.22
CA ASN A 29 -5.50 -2.37 -11.80
C ASN A 29 -4.22 -1.66 -11.32
N LEU A 30 -3.06 -2.25 -11.63
CA LEU A 30 -1.73 -1.69 -11.32
C LEU A 30 -0.97 -1.23 -12.57
N ASN A 31 -1.56 -1.42 -13.76
CA ASN A 31 -0.87 -1.24 -15.03
C ASN A 31 -1.17 0.11 -15.68
N GLN A 32 -2.18 0.83 -15.19
CA GLN A 32 -2.69 2.06 -15.78
C GLN A 32 -2.83 3.12 -14.69
N ASN A 33 -2.46 4.36 -15.05
CA ASN A 33 -2.80 5.58 -14.31
C ASN A 33 -2.51 5.62 -12.78
N PRO A 34 -1.26 5.39 -12.33
CA PRO A 34 -0.02 5.11 -13.07
C PRO A 34 0.30 3.62 -13.24
N THR A 35 1.25 3.32 -14.13
CA THR A 35 1.86 1.99 -14.19
C THR A 35 2.79 1.79 -13.00
N TRP A 36 2.51 0.76 -12.21
CA TRP A 36 3.36 0.26 -11.15
C TRP A 36 4.32 -0.80 -11.71
N ALA A 37 5.39 -1.09 -10.98
CA ALA A 37 6.35 -2.14 -11.31
C ALA A 37 6.92 -2.71 -10.02
N GLY A 38 7.60 -3.86 -10.09
CA GLY A 38 8.16 -4.57 -8.94
C GLY A 38 7.45 -5.90 -8.72
N ASP A 39 7.01 -6.17 -7.50
CA ASP A 39 6.37 -7.44 -7.13
C ASP A 39 4.87 -7.45 -7.46
N GLU A 40 4.45 -6.99 -8.64
CA GLU A 40 3.04 -6.79 -9.02
C GLU A 40 2.16 -8.02 -8.78
N GLY A 41 2.67 -9.23 -9.05
CA GLY A 41 1.96 -10.48 -8.80
C GLY A 41 1.71 -10.81 -7.32
N SER A 42 2.42 -10.11 -6.41
CA SER A 42 2.22 -10.20 -4.96
C SER A 42 1.33 -9.07 -4.42
N PHE A 43 0.69 -8.30 -5.30
CA PHE A 43 -0.29 -7.28 -4.93
C PHE A 43 -1.58 -7.47 -5.73
N GLN A 44 -2.68 -7.03 -5.15
CA GLN A 44 -3.98 -7.03 -5.80
C GLN A 44 -4.73 -5.75 -5.43
N VAL A 45 -5.55 -5.25 -6.34
CA VAL A 45 -6.49 -4.18 -6.06
C VAL A 45 -7.86 -4.80 -5.75
N SER A 46 -8.44 -4.46 -4.61
CA SER A 46 -9.77 -4.94 -4.22
C SER A 46 -10.51 -3.85 -3.47
N GLY A 47 -11.67 -3.45 -4.01
CA GLY A 47 -12.49 -2.38 -3.43
C GLY A 47 -11.74 -1.03 -3.36
N GLU A 48 -11.06 -0.64 -4.45
CA GLU A 48 -10.29 0.61 -4.55
C GLU A 48 -9.14 0.71 -3.53
N GLN A 49 -8.62 -0.44 -3.10
CA GLN A 49 -7.53 -0.52 -2.15
C GLN A 49 -6.47 -1.51 -2.63
N LEU A 50 -5.21 -1.11 -2.50
CA LEU A 50 -4.07 -1.98 -2.70
C LEU A 50 -3.92 -2.93 -1.52
N GLN A 51 -3.80 -4.22 -1.81
CA GLN A 51 -3.62 -5.28 -0.82
C GLN A 51 -2.43 -6.16 -1.20
N SER A 52 -1.59 -6.49 -0.22
CA SER A 52 -0.54 -7.50 -0.40
C SER A 52 -1.17 -8.89 -0.50
N ASN A 53 -0.79 -9.65 -1.53
CA ASN A 53 -1.16 -11.05 -1.77
C ASN A 53 0.10 -11.93 -1.97
N GLY A 54 1.22 -11.54 -1.36
CA GLY A 54 2.46 -12.29 -1.40
C GLY A 54 2.55 -13.43 -0.38
N PRO A 55 3.65 -14.20 -0.38
CA PRO A 55 3.86 -15.32 0.53
C PRO A 55 3.82 -14.90 2.01
N ALA A 56 3.14 -15.69 2.85
CA ALA A 56 3.09 -15.50 4.31
C ALA A 56 4.35 -16.05 5.01
N THR A 57 5.53 -15.75 4.47
CA THR A 57 6.82 -16.21 4.99
C THR A 57 7.51 -15.06 5.74
N THR A 58 8.01 -15.34 6.94
CA THR A 58 8.77 -14.35 7.72
C THR A 58 10.00 -13.89 6.93
N GLY A 59 10.19 -12.57 6.82
CA GLY A 59 11.33 -11.98 6.11
C GLY A 59 11.09 -11.73 4.62
N THR A 60 9.89 -11.98 4.10
CA THR A 60 9.52 -11.57 2.74
C THR A 60 9.36 -10.05 2.68
N THR A 61 10.08 -9.42 1.75
CA THR A 61 9.94 -8.01 1.39
C THR A 61 9.20 -7.92 0.06
N LEU A 62 8.13 -7.13 0.00
CA LEU A 62 7.35 -6.86 -1.20
C LEU A 62 7.42 -5.37 -1.51
N GLN A 63 7.62 -5.01 -2.77
CA GLN A 63 7.71 -3.61 -3.18
C GLN A 63 6.97 -3.34 -4.49
N LEU A 64 6.36 -2.15 -4.53
CA LEU A 64 5.87 -1.53 -5.76
C LEU A 64 6.54 -0.18 -5.93
N VAL A 65 6.88 0.13 -7.18
CA VAL A 65 7.49 1.40 -7.57
C VAL A 65 6.74 1.98 -8.75
N THR A 66 6.67 3.29 -8.82
CA THR A 66 6.12 4.01 -9.97
C THR A 66 6.93 5.28 -10.23
N ALA A 67 6.92 5.73 -11.48
CA ALA A 67 7.70 6.89 -11.89
C ALA A 67 7.08 8.17 -11.31
N SER A 68 7.92 9.01 -10.72
CA SER A 68 7.53 10.33 -10.22
C SER A 68 8.51 11.40 -10.71
N THR A 69 8.00 12.52 -11.21
CA THR A 69 8.79 13.68 -11.65
C THR A 69 9.07 14.68 -10.52
N ALA A 70 8.73 14.28 -9.29
CA ALA A 70 8.76 15.06 -8.06
C ALA A 70 10.14 15.05 -7.40
N ALA A 71 10.93 16.12 -7.61
CA ALA A 71 12.31 16.18 -7.11
C ALA A 71 12.48 16.93 -5.77
N SER A 72 11.64 17.92 -5.47
CA SER A 72 11.73 18.71 -4.22
C SER A 72 10.37 19.28 -3.80
N GLY A 73 10.19 19.50 -2.49
CA GLY A 73 8.94 20.05 -1.94
C GLY A 73 7.74 19.09 -1.95
N VAL A 74 8.00 17.79 -2.02
CA VAL A 74 6.97 16.76 -2.16
C VAL A 74 6.52 16.29 -0.78
N THR A 75 5.20 16.20 -0.58
CA THR A 75 4.60 15.53 0.58
C THR A 75 3.91 14.27 0.10
N TRP A 76 4.12 13.16 0.81
CA TRP A 76 3.48 11.90 0.54
C TRP A 76 2.41 11.63 1.59
N GLU A 77 1.20 11.39 1.14
CA GLU A 77 0.07 11.01 1.98
C GLU A 77 -0.52 9.72 1.44
N PHE A 78 -0.74 8.75 2.32
CA PHE A 78 -1.36 7.48 1.95
C PHE A 78 -2.15 6.92 3.13
N TYR A 79 -3.23 6.23 2.80
CA TYR A 79 -3.98 5.44 3.76
C TYR A 79 -3.34 4.07 3.91
N ALA A 80 -3.10 3.63 5.15
CA ALA A 80 -2.59 2.30 5.44
C ALA A 80 -3.49 1.58 6.45
N ASN A 81 -3.99 0.41 6.05
CA ASN A 81 -4.70 -0.51 6.94
C ASN A 81 -3.82 -1.73 7.23
N LEU A 82 -3.04 -1.65 8.30
CA LEU A 82 -2.09 -2.70 8.69
C LEU A 82 -2.81 -3.88 9.34
N ARG A 83 -3.11 -4.91 8.55
CA ARG A 83 -3.68 -6.18 9.03
C ARG A 83 -2.58 -7.21 9.28
N LEU A 84 -1.77 -6.98 10.30
CA LEU A 84 -0.63 -7.83 10.64
C LEU A 84 -1.10 -9.18 11.19
N ALA A 85 -0.63 -10.28 10.59
CA ALA A 85 -0.80 -11.62 11.16
C ALA A 85 0.24 -11.85 12.27
N THR A 86 -0.15 -12.47 13.39
CA THR A 86 0.79 -12.90 14.42
C THR A 86 1.58 -14.12 13.94
N SER A 87 2.90 -14.06 13.88
CA SER A 87 3.76 -15.22 13.59
C SER A 87 3.84 -16.15 14.80
N GLY A 88 2.73 -16.83 15.12
CA GLY A 88 2.65 -17.80 16.20
C GLY A 88 2.95 -19.20 15.69
N ALA A 89 4.23 -19.57 15.60
CA ALA A 89 4.59 -20.98 15.49
C ALA A 89 4.24 -21.66 16.83
N ILE A 90 3.06 -22.28 16.91
CA ILE A 90 2.81 -23.31 17.91
C ILE A 90 3.68 -24.49 17.49
N TRP A 91 4.88 -24.60 18.05
CA TRP A 91 5.62 -25.85 18.06
C TRP A 91 4.74 -26.86 18.82
N PRO A 92 4.29 -27.96 18.19
CA PRO A 92 3.72 -29.05 18.96
C PRO A 92 4.85 -29.62 19.80
N MET A 93 4.92 -29.23 21.07
CA MET A 93 5.65 -29.98 22.09
C MET A 93 4.90 -31.29 22.36
N SER A 94 4.74 -32.13 21.33
CA SER A 94 4.32 -33.52 21.49
C SER A 94 5.59 -34.35 21.59
N GLY A 95 6.10 -34.43 22.82
CA GLY A 95 7.21 -35.31 23.16
C GLY A 95 6.90 -36.77 22.81
N SER A 96 7.91 -37.45 22.26
CA SER A 96 8.00 -38.91 22.21
C SER A 96 9.47 -39.25 21.95
N TRP A 97 10.30 -39.22 22.99
CA TRP A 97 11.64 -39.80 22.90
C TRP A 97 11.50 -41.32 22.75
N PRO A 98 12.11 -41.95 21.73
CA PRO A 98 12.09 -43.40 21.63
C PRO A 98 12.99 -43.97 22.73
N ILE A 99 12.38 -44.63 23.71
CA ILE A 99 13.11 -45.45 24.68
C ILE A 99 13.69 -46.63 23.88
N ARG A 100 15.02 -46.70 23.75
CA ARG A 100 15.71 -47.87 23.22
C ARG A 100 15.75 -48.92 24.34
N PRO A 101 15.16 -50.13 24.19
CA PRO A 101 15.39 -51.18 25.16
C PRO A 101 16.84 -51.65 25.08
N ALA A 102 17.39 -52.00 26.24
CA ALA A 102 18.71 -52.57 26.44
C ALA A 102 18.82 -53.98 25.87
#